data_AF-A0A954VQE1-F1
#
_entry.id   AF-A0A954VQE1-F1
#
_cell.length_a   1.000
_cell.length_b   1.000
_cell.length_c   1.000
_cell.angle_alpha   90.00
_cell.angle_beta   90.00
_cell.angle_gamma   90.00
#
_symmetry.space_group_name_H-M   'P 1'
#
loop_
_entity.id
_entity.type
_entity.pdbx_description
1 polymer ?
#
loop_
_entity_poly.entity_id
_entity_poly.type
_entity_poly.pdbx_seq_one_letter_code
_entity_poly.pdbx_strand_id
1 'polypeptide(L)'
;MRAALIYPHQLYAEHPAVDKIDICFLIEEPLLFNQFRLHRQKLILHRSSMKEYETQLRSKSVNVHYVDSQYLSETSEMVTLLQRFKVSHVRFVELCDDWLNARLTTSLRDANIAFEVLANANFLTSTVEFEAFSQGKAKWYFTD
;
A
#
# COMPACT_ATOMS: atom_id res chain seq x y z
N MET A 1 6.85 -10.07 14.24
CA MET A 1 6.68 -8.60 14.21
C MET A 1 5.54 -8.25 13.27
N ARG A 2 4.69 -7.29 13.64
CA ARG A 2 3.56 -6.78 12.83
C ARG A 2 3.99 -5.50 12.13
N ALA A 3 3.76 -5.40 10.82
CA ALA A 3 4.13 -4.22 10.05
C ALA A 3 2.94 -3.60 9.29
N ALA A 4 2.95 -2.28 9.15
CA ALA A 4 2.10 -1.56 8.19
C ALA A 4 2.85 -1.39 6.87
N LEU A 5 2.19 -1.57 5.73
CA LEU A 5 2.71 -1.15 4.42
C LEU A 5 1.87 0.04 3.94
N ILE A 6 2.52 1.15 3.62
CA ILE A 6 1.89 2.38 3.13
C ILE A 6 2.51 2.77 1.80
N TYR A 7 1.63 3.09 0.85
CA TYR A 7 1.98 3.40 -0.53
C TYR A 7 1.78 4.89 -0.87
N PRO A 8 2.40 5.40 -1.95
CA PRO A 8 2.43 6.83 -2.30
C PRO A 8 1.05 7.48 -2.50
N HIS A 9 0.03 6.69 -2.84
CA HIS A 9 -1.35 7.13 -3.09
C HIS A 9 -2.28 6.95 -1.87
N GLN A 10 -1.75 6.54 -0.71
CA GLN A 10 -2.52 6.21 0.49
C GLN A 10 -2.05 7.01 1.73
N LEU A 11 -1.62 8.26 1.55
CA LEU A 11 -1.07 9.10 2.64
C LEU A 11 -2.18 9.74 3.49
N TYR A 12 -2.90 8.93 4.26
CA TYR A 12 -4.01 9.37 5.11
C TYR A 12 -3.54 10.03 6.40
N ALA A 13 -4.20 11.10 6.83
CA ALA A 13 -3.90 11.76 8.12
C ALA A 13 -3.96 10.78 9.31
N GLU A 14 -4.94 9.88 9.29
CA GLU A 14 -5.08 8.74 10.19
C GLU A 14 -5.09 7.45 9.36
N HIS A 15 -3.95 6.79 9.27
CA HIS A 15 -3.82 5.60 8.43
C HIS A 15 -4.25 4.35 9.19
N PRO A 16 -5.26 3.60 8.71
CA PRO A 16 -5.85 2.49 9.46
C PRO A 16 -4.86 1.33 9.66
N ALA A 17 -3.88 1.16 8.76
CA ALA A 17 -2.84 0.14 8.90
C ALA A 17 -1.84 0.41 10.03
N VAL A 18 -1.79 1.64 10.58
CA VAL A 18 -0.80 2.03 11.60
C VAL A 18 -1.22 1.62 13.02
N ASP A 19 -2.44 1.10 13.20
CA ASP A 19 -2.88 0.60 14.51
C ASP A 19 -2.19 -0.73 14.89
N LYS A 20 -1.61 -0.76 16.11
CA LYS A 20 -0.97 -1.94 16.74
C LYS A 20 0.08 -2.61 15.86
N ILE A 21 1.01 -1.81 15.36
CA ILE A 21 2.17 -2.25 14.56
C ILE A 21 3.48 -1.95 15.27
N ASP A 22 4.50 -2.75 14.96
CA ASP A 22 5.86 -2.57 15.48
C ASP A 22 6.71 -1.68 14.55
N ILE A 23 6.38 -1.67 13.25
CA ILE A 23 7.08 -0.91 12.22
C ILE A 23 6.15 -0.56 11.05
N CYS A 24 6.34 0.61 10.46
CA CYS A 24 5.66 1.06 9.25
C CYS A 24 6.66 1.14 8.11
N PHE A 25 6.42 0.42 7.02
CA PHE A 25 7.15 0.58 5.77
C PHE A 25 6.43 1.59 4.89
N LEU A 26 7.09 2.72 4.62
CA LEU A 26 6.60 3.73 3.67
C LEU A 26 7.37 3.55 2.36
N ILE A 27 6.68 3.09 1.31
CA ILE A 27 7.31 2.42 0.17
C ILE A 27 7.15 3.24 -1.11
N GLU A 28 8.26 3.62 -1.74
CA GLU A 28 8.25 4.16 -3.10
C GLU A 28 8.06 3.02 -4.10
N GLU A 29 6.80 2.63 -4.31
CA GLU A 29 6.44 1.46 -5.13
C GLU A 29 6.94 1.56 -6.59
N PRO A 30 7.64 0.53 -7.11
CA PRO A 30 8.17 0.51 -8.47
C PRO A 30 7.13 0.81 -9.56
N LEU A 31 5.89 0.34 -9.41
CA LEU A 31 4.80 0.64 -10.36
C LEU A 31 4.48 2.15 -10.45
N LEU A 32 4.72 2.91 -9.38
CA LEU A 32 4.43 4.33 -9.27
C LEU A 32 5.64 5.25 -9.50
N PHE A 33 6.86 4.68 -9.54
CA PHE A 33 8.10 5.44 -9.72
C PHE A 33 8.89 5.05 -10.98
N ASN A 34 8.92 3.77 -11.35
CA ASN A 34 9.90 3.22 -12.29
C ASN A 34 9.30 2.50 -13.51
N GLN A 35 8.03 2.08 -13.46
CA GLN A 35 7.41 1.28 -14.53
C GLN A 35 7.42 1.98 -15.91
N PHE A 36 7.26 3.29 -15.92
CA PHE A 36 7.21 4.09 -17.14
C PHE A 36 8.05 5.36 -17.01
N ARG A 37 8.23 6.06 -18.14
CA ARG A 37 8.73 7.44 -18.15
C ARG A 37 7.66 8.38 -17.61
N LEU A 38 7.52 8.42 -16.29
CA LEU A 38 6.56 9.27 -15.60
C LEU A 38 6.97 10.73 -15.65
N HIS A 39 5.98 11.63 -15.61
CA HIS A 39 6.24 13.06 -15.59
C HIS A 39 7.02 13.45 -14.33
N ARG A 40 8.06 14.29 -14.48
CA ARG A 40 8.95 14.67 -13.36
C ARG A 40 8.18 15.28 -12.19
N GLN A 41 7.17 16.11 -12.46
CA GLN A 41 6.35 16.70 -11.40
C GLN A 41 5.54 15.66 -10.62
N LYS A 42 5.10 14.56 -11.25
CA LYS A 42 4.40 13.47 -10.55
C LYS A 42 5.36 12.78 -9.57
N LEU A 43 6.59 12.51 -10.01
CA LEU A 43 7.63 11.89 -9.18
C LEU A 43 8.02 12.80 -8.01
N ILE A 44 8.22 14.09 -8.28
CA ILE A 44 8.49 15.10 -7.24
C ILE A 44 7.34 15.14 -6.23
N LEU A 45 6.09 15.20 -6.71
CA LEU A 45 4.92 15.21 -5.84
C LEU A 45 4.88 13.99 -4.92
N HIS A 46 5.00 12.77 -5.47
CA HIS A 46 4.98 11.55 -4.65
C HIS A 46 6.11 11.54 -3.62
N ARG A 47 7.35 11.83 -4.02
CA ARG A 47 8.49 11.80 -3.09
C ARG A 47 8.36 12.87 -2.01
N SER A 48 8.01 14.10 -2.39
CA SER A 48 7.84 15.20 -1.43
C SER A 48 6.70 14.94 -0.45
N SER A 49 5.54 14.47 -0.92
CA SER A 49 4.42 14.15 -0.03
C SER A 49 4.74 12.98 0.90
N MET A 50 5.43 11.95 0.42
CA MET A 50 5.87 10.82 1.25
C MET A 50 6.90 11.23 2.29
N LYS A 51 7.84 12.12 1.97
CA LYS A 51 8.82 12.62 2.94
C LYS A 51 8.20 13.48 4.03
N GLU A 52 7.24 14.31 3.67
CA GLU A 52 6.45 15.03 4.67
C GLU A 52 5.64 14.06 5.54
N TYR A 53 5.02 13.05 4.91
CA TYR A 53 4.26 12.03 5.63
C TYR A 53 5.13 11.17 6.57
N GLU A 54 6.37 10.85 6.18
CA GLU A 54 7.36 10.21 7.05
C GLU A 54 7.59 11.03 8.33
N THR A 55 7.79 12.35 8.19
CA THR A 55 7.94 13.26 9.33
C THR A 55 6.70 13.25 10.23
N GLN A 56 5.50 13.27 9.64
CA GLN A 56 4.23 13.24 10.39
C GLN A 56 4.02 11.92 11.14
N LEU A 57 4.39 10.78 10.54
CA LEU A 57 4.32 9.49 11.23
C LEU A 57 5.31 9.43 12.39
N ARG A 58 6.56 9.87 12.16
CA ARG A 58 7.60 9.88 13.21
C ARG A 58 7.23 10.80 14.37
N SER A 59 6.60 11.95 14.12
CA SER A 59 6.14 12.85 15.19
C SER A 59 5.04 12.23 16.06
N LYS A 60 4.27 11.29 15.49
CA LYS A 60 3.32 10.42 16.21
C LYS A 60 3.97 9.19 16.85
N SER A 61 5.30 9.17 16.97
CA SER A 61 6.10 8.05 17.53
C SER A 61 5.95 6.73 16.77
N VAL A 62 5.57 6.77 15.49
CA VAL A 62 5.55 5.59 14.63
C VAL A 62 6.98 5.26 14.21
N ASN A 63 7.38 4.00 14.38
CA ASN A 63 8.66 3.51 13.87
C ASN A 63 8.58 3.33 12.35
N VAL A 64 9.05 4.32 11.59
CA VAL A 64 9.00 4.32 10.12
C VAL A 64 10.31 3.82 9.51
N HIS A 65 10.20 2.89 8.57
CA HIS A 65 11.25 2.53 7.63
C HIS A 65 10.86 2.99 6.23
N TYR A 66 11.56 3.99 5.71
CA TYR A 66 11.33 4.52 4.37
C TYR A 66 12.08 3.68 3.34
N VAL A 67 11.38 3.18 2.33
CA VAL A 67 11.95 2.38 1.24
C VAL A 67 11.98 3.22 -0.03
N ASP A 68 13.18 3.69 -0.38
CA ASP A 68 13.43 4.48 -1.59
C ASP A 68 13.29 3.61 -2.86
N SER A 69 12.87 4.22 -3.97
CA SER A 69 12.57 3.50 -5.22
C SER A 69 13.78 2.82 -5.85
N GLN A 70 14.99 3.17 -5.43
CA GLN A 70 16.24 2.52 -5.85
C GLN A 70 16.49 1.16 -5.16
N TYR A 71 15.77 0.85 -4.08
CA TYR A 71 15.98 -0.38 -3.29
C TYR A 71 15.00 -1.51 -3.63
N LEU A 72 13.96 -1.22 -4.41
CA LEU A 72 13.02 -2.20 -4.93
C LEU A 72 12.95 -2.03 -6.45
N SER A 73 13.33 -3.07 -7.18
CA SER A 73 13.13 -3.11 -8.63
C SER A 73 11.71 -3.56 -8.97
N GLU A 74 11.15 -4.44 -8.14
CA GLU A 74 9.80 -4.98 -8.28
C GLU A 74 9.09 -5.07 -6.92
N THR A 75 7.76 -5.02 -6.94
CA THR A 75 6.90 -5.17 -5.76
C THR A 75 7.21 -6.44 -4.95
N SER A 76 7.54 -7.54 -5.62
CA SER A 76 7.80 -8.86 -5.02
C SER A 76 9.02 -8.84 -4.09
N GLU A 77 10.01 -7.99 -4.35
CA GLU A 77 11.23 -7.87 -3.53
C GLU A 77 10.95 -7.36 -2.11
N MET A 78 9.76 -6.81 -1.87
CA MET A 78 9.34 -6.36 -0.55
C MET A 78 9.42 -7.48 0.49
N VAL A 79 9.12 -8.74 0.12
CA VAL A 79 9.12 -9.85 1.08
C VAL A 79 10.51 -10.17 1.62
N THR A 80 11.55 -10.00 0.81
CA THR A 80 12.95 -10.15 1.25
C THR A 80 13.28 -9.15 2.34
N LEU A 81 12.82 -7.90 2.19
CA LEU A 81 12.98 -6.86 3.20
C LEU A 81 12.20 -7.21 4.47
N LEU A 82 10.94 -7.63 4.34
CA LEU A 82 10.10 -8.04 5.47
C LEU A 82 10.72 -9.20 6.28
N GLN A 83 11.26 -10.21 5.61
CA GLN A 83 11.94 -11.34 6.25
C GLN A 83 13.20 -10.90 7.01
N ARG A 84 14.01 -10.00 6.44
CA ARG A 84 15.19 -9.44 7.11
C ARG A 84 14.83 -8.73 8.42
N PHE A 85 13.67 -8.06 8.43
CA PHE A 85 13.13 -7.41 9.61
C PHE A 85 12.36 -8.37 10.54
N LYS A 86 12.26 -9.66 10.21
CA LYS A 86 11.50 -10.67 10.97
C LYS A 86 10.00 -10.31 11.12
N VAL A 87 9.45 -9.69 10.08
CA VAL A 87 8.01 -9.46 9.95
C VAL A 87 7.31 -10.79 9.71
N SER A 88 6.28 -11.06 10.49
CA SER A 88 5.46 -12.28 10.42
C SER A 88 4.02 -11.98 10.02
N HIS A 89 3.61 -10.71 10.10
CA HIS A 89 2.29 -10.25 9.74
C HIS A 89 2.34 -8.83 9.17
N VAL A 90 1.66 -8.58 8.06
CA VAL A 90 1.53 -7.24 7.47
C VAL A 90 0.08 -6.79 7.39
N ARG A 91 -0.16 -5.49 7.51
CA ARG A 91 -1.45 -4.85 7.26
C ARG A 91 -1.27 -3.78 6.20
N PHE A 92 -2.21 -3.69 5.27
CA PHE A 92 -2.23 -2.63 4.27
C PHE A 92 -3.65 -2.33 3.84
N VAL A 93 -3.88 -1.11 3.36
CA VAL A 93 -5.16 -0.72 2.79
C VAL A 93 -5.27 -1.29 1.38
N GLU A 94 -6.44 -1.76 0.97
CA GLU A 94 -6.73 -2.21 -0.39
C GLU A 94 -6.08 -1.28 -1.44
N LEU A 95 -5.23 -1.85 -2.29
CA LEU A 95 -4.21 -1.09 -3.03
C LEU A 95 -4.74 -0.41 -4.30
N CYS A 96 -5.94 -0.79 -4.75
CA CYS A 96 -6.60 -0.29 -5.98
C CYS A 96 -5.70 -0.33 -7.23
N ASP A 97 -4.82 -1.34 -7.29
CA ASP A 97 -3.99 -1.65 -8.45
C ASP A 97 -3.83 -3.17 -8.52
N ASP A 98 -4.28 -3.78 -9.62
CA ASP A 98 -4.32 -5.23 -9.78
C ASP A 98 -2.92 -5.86 -9.78
N TRP A 99 -1.93 -5.18 -10.36
CA TRP A 99 -0.57 -5.69 -10.45
C TRP A 99 0.11 -5.63 -9.09
N LEU A 100 -0.03 -4.51 -8.39
CA LEU A 100 0.45 -4.34 -7.01
C LEU A 100 -0.18 -5.38 -6.08
N ASN A 101 -1.51 -5.52 -6.11
CA ASN A 101 -2.24 -6.51 -5.31
C ASN A 101 -1.78 -7.94 -5.60
N ALA A 102 -1.73 -8.34 -6.88
CA ALA A 102 -1.35 -9.69 -7.26
C ALA A 102 0.10 -10.00 -6.87
N ARG A 103 1.04 -9.09 -7.19
CA ARG A 103 2.48 -9.30 -6.90
C ARG A 103 2.76 -9.35 -5.41
N LEU A 104 2.22 -8.41 -4.64
CA LEU A 104 2.43 -8.36 -3.20
C LEU A 104 1.83 -9.60 -2.52
N THR A 105 0.54 -9.89 -2.75
CA THR A 105 -0.14 -10.98 -2.05
C THR A 105 0.40 -12.35 -2.42
N THR A 106 0.79 -12.57 -3.68
CA THR A 106 1.46 -13.82 -4.10
C THR A 106 2.78 -13.98 -3.35
N SER A 107 3.63 -12.95 -3.38
CA SER A 107 4.94 -13.00 -2.72
C SER A 107 4.80 -13.21 -1.19
N LEU A 108 3.82 -12.58 -0.55
CA LEU A 108 3.55 -12.75 0.88
C LEU A 108 3.14 -14.19 1.22
N ARG A 109 2.28 -14.81 0.39
CA ARG A 109 1.87 -16.22 0.55
C ARG A 109 3.08 -17.15 0.40
N ASP A 110 3.88 -16.97 -0.65
CA ASP A 110 5.07 -17.79 -0.91
C ASP A 110 6.09 -17.69 0.25
N ALA A 111 6.20 -16.50 0.86
CA ALA A 111 7.05 -16.24 2.01
C ALA A 111 6.44 -16.67 3.36
N ASN A 112 5.23 -17.22 3.39
CA ASN A 112 4.45 -17.54 4.61
C ASN A 112 4.29 -16.35 5.58
N ILE A 113 4.14 -15.14 5.05
CA ILE A 113 3.85 -13.94 5.83
C ILE A 113 2.35 -13.72 5.83
N ALA A 114 1.72 -13.76 7.01
CA ALA A 114 0.29 -13.49 7.14
C ALA A 114 0.00 -12.03 6.75
N PHE A 115 -1.17 -11.76 6.16
CA PHE A 115 -1.55 -10.39 5.86
C PHE A 115 -3.04 -10.11 6.07
N GLU A 116 -3.33 -8.85 6.36
CA GLU A 116 -4.67 -8.29 6.51
C GLU A 116 -4.84 -7.13 5.53
N VAL A 117 -5.89 -7.20 4.70
CA VAL A 117 -6.27 -6.12 3.79
C VAL A 117 -7.38 -5.30 4.44
N LEU A 118 -7.14 -4.01 4.60
CA LEU A 118 -8.07 -3.06 5.22
C LEU A 118 -8.88 -2.33 4.15
N ALA A 119 -10.09 -1.90 4.50
CA ALA A 119 -10.96 -1.15 3.61
C ALA A 119 -10.30 0.16 3.13
N ASN A 120 -10.52 0.51 1.86
CA ASN A 120 -9.97 1.72 1.28
C ASN A 120 -10.75 2.97 1.70
N ALA A 121 -10.08 3.88 2.41
CA ALA A 121 -10.68 5.15 2.85
C ALA A 121 -10.91 6.17 1.71
N ASN A 122 -10.38 5.93 0.50
CA ASN A 122 -10.61 6.79 -0.67
C ASN A 122 -12.03 6.64 -1.26
N PHE A 123 -12.73 5.55 -0.97
CA PHE A 123 -14.00 5.23 -1.59
C PHE A 123 -15.12 5.17 -0.55
N LEU A 124 -16.26 5.78 -0.87
CA LEU A 124 -17.47 5.72 -0.05
C LEU A 124 -18.16 4.35 -0.14
N THR A 125 -18.04 3.70 -1.29
CA THR A 125 -18.63 2.40 -1.58
C THR A 125 -17.53 1.35 -1.51
N SER A 126 -17.71 0.37 -0.63
CA SER A 126 -16.80 -0.76 -0.54
C SER A 126 -16.93 -1.70 -1.75
N THR A 127 -15.90 -2.49 -2.00
CA THR A 127 -15.91 -3.51 -3.06
C THR A 127 -17.04 -4.53 -2.84
N VAL A 128 -17.32 -4.92 -1.60
CA VAL A 128 -18.43 -5.83 -1.25
C VAL A 128 -19.80 -5.25 -1.59
N GLU A 129 -20.02 -3.96 -1.29
CA GLU A 129 -21.27 -3.29 -1.65
C GLU A 129 -21.43 -3.16 -3.16
N PHE A 130 -20.32 -2.84 -3.86
CA PHE A 130 -20.32 -2.74 -5.31
C PHE A 130 -20.59 -4.11 -5.97
N GLU A 131 -19.98 -5.18 -5.48
CA GLU A 131 -20.22 -6.56 -5.93
C GLU A 131 -21.68 -6.96 -5.71
N ALA A 132 -22.26 -6.65 -4.54
CA ALA A 132 -23.68 -6.89 -4.27
C ALA A 132 -24.59 -6.12 -5.22
N PHE A 133 -24.31 -4.83 -5.45
CA PHE A 133 -25.04 -4.00 -6.43
C PHE A 133 -24.92 -4.53 -7.86
N SER A 134 -23.75 -5.09 -8.21
CA SER A 134 -23.46 -5.63 -9.54
C SER A 134 -24.17 -6.95 -9.85
N GLN A 135 -24.61 -7.66 -8.82
CA GLN A 135 -25.04 -9.04 -8.94
C GLN A 135 -26.27 -9.16 -9.86
N GLY A 136 -26.12 -9.96 -10.93
CA GLY A 136 -27.20 -10.20 -11.90
C GLY A 136 -27.43 -9.07 -12.91
N LYS A 137 -26.65 -7.98 -12.87
CA LYS A 137 -26.74 -6.89 -13.85
C LYS A 137 -25.91 -7.20 -15.10
N ALA A 138 -26.57 -7.19 -16.26
CA ALA A 138 -25.90 -7.28 -17.56
C ALA A 138 -25.50 -5.92 -18.15
N LYS A 139 -26.09 -4.83 -17.66
CA LYS A 139 -25.84 -3.44 -18.06
C LYS A 139 -25.76 -2.56 -16.83
N TRP A 140 -24.99 -1.49 -16.96
CA TRP A 140 -24.65 -0.58 -15.89
C TRP A 140 -24.80 0.85 -16.39
N TYR A 141 -25.46 1.68 -15.60
CA TYR A 141 -25.51 3.11 -15.83
C TYR A 141 -24.92 3.83 -14.62
N PHE A 142 -24.17 4.91 -14.84
CA PHE A 142 -23.59 5.70 -13.75
C PHE A 142 -24.65 6.36 -12.85
N THR A 143 -25.88 6.46 -13.35
CA THR A 143 -27.04 7.02 -12.63
C THR A 143 -27.83 5.98 -11.84
N ASP A 144 -27.47 4.70 -11.92
CA ASP A 144 -28.06 3.62 -11.12
C ASP A 144 -27.49 3.64 -9.69
#